data_AF-A0A127T785-F1
#
_entry.id   AF-A0A127T785-F1
#
_cell.length_a   1.000
_cell.length_b   1.000
_cell.length_c   1.000
_cell.angle_alpha   90.00
_cell.angle_beta   90.00
_cell.angle_gamma   90.00
#
_symmetry.space_group_name_H-M   'P 1'
#
loop_
_entity.id
_entity.type
_entity.pdbx_description
1 polymer ?
#
loop_
_entity_poly.entity_id
_entity_poly.type
_entity_poly.pdbx_seq_one_letter_code
_entity_poly.pdbx_strand_id
1 'polypeptide(L)'
;MVEYALKHGVTKTAIKYNTYRQYVYRWLRRYDGSLESLRNKSRRPKHHPKAHTAAELKLIQDMRRRNPEAGLVVFWVKLRQRGYSRSITGLYRTLKRIGVTPVKPPNPKYVPKPYEQMLYPGQRIQIDVKFVPSACLTGEAKGKRFYQYTA
;
A
#
# COMPACT_ATOMS: atom_id res chain seq x y z
N MET A 1 29.14 12.92 34.39
CA MET A 1 29.41 14.11 33.53
C MET A 1 28.56 15.31 33.93
N VAL A 2 27.23 15.21 33.96
CA VAL A 2 26.34 16.35 34.28
C VAL A 2 26.53 16.89 35.69
N GLU A 3 26.56 16.02 36.71
CA GLU A 3 26.85 16.41 38.10
C GLU A 3 28.21 17.13 38.24
N TYR A 4 29.23 16.63 37.54
CA TYR A 4 30.55 17.26 37.50
C TYR A 4 30.49 18.66 36.87
N ALA A 5 29.67 18.85 35.83
CA ALA A 5 29.44 20.16 35.22
C ALA A 5 28.69 21.14 36.13
N LEU A 6 27.74 20.66 36.93
CA LEU A 6 27.03 21.49 37.92
C LEU A 6 27.97 21.95 39.04
N LYS A 7 28.91 21.10 39.46
CA LYS A 7 29.85 21.40 40.55
C LYS A 7 31.08 22.20 40.13
N HIS A 8 31.62 21.95 38.93
CA HIS A 8 32.93 22.47 38.51
C HIS A 8 32.88 23.32 37.23
N GLY A 9 31.71 23.48 36.63
CA GLY A 9 31.51 24.26 35.41
C GLY A 9 31.82 23.49 34.12
N VAL A 10 31.35 24.06 33.02
CA VAL A 10 31.34 23.41 31.69
C VAL A 10 32.75 23.21 31.13
N THR A 11 33.65 24.19 31.30
CA THR A 11 35.02 24.13 30.75
C THR A 11 35.83 22.99 31.37
N LYS A 12 35.84 22.88 32.71
CA LYS A 12 36.55 21.81 33.42
C LYS A 12 35.98 20.43 33.06
N THR A 13 34.66 20.35 32.85
CA THR A 13 34.00 19.12 32.42
C THR A 13 34.40 18.72 31.00
N ALA A 14 34.40 19.66 30.06
CA ALA A 14 34.79 19.43 28.68
C ALA A 14 36.22 18.86 28.60
N ILE A 15 37.15 19.46 29.36
CA ILE A 15 38.55 18.98 29.47
C ILE A 15 38.60 17.58 30.11
N LYS A 16 37.97 17.39 31.28
CA LYS A 16 38.01 16.12 32.03
C LYS A 16 37.48 14.94 31.23
N TYR A 17 36.41 15.14 30.46
CA TYR A 17 35.76 14.07 29.70
C TYR A 17 36.18 14.05 28.22
N ASN A 18 37.16 14.86 27.82
CA ASN A 18 37.62 15.00 26.43
C ASN A 18 36.46 15.21 25.43
N THR A 19 35.60 16.18 25.71
CA THR A 19 34.46 16.55 24.85
C THR A 19 34.41 18.05 24.59
N TYR A 20 33.60 18.48 23.63
CA TYR A 20 33.41 19.92 23.36
C TYR A 20 32.35 20.54 24.27
N ARG A 21 32.50 21.83 24.60
CA ARG A 21 31.62 22.54 25.55
C ARG A 21 30.13 22.50 25.17
N GLN A 22 29.79 22.57 23.88
CA GLN A 22 28.39 22.50 23.44
C GLN A 22 27.75 21.13 23.73
N TYR A 23 28.53 20.04 23.75
CA TYR A 23 28.05 18.72 24.16
C TYR A 23 27.59 18.74 25.62
N VAL A 24 28.40 19.33 26.50
CA VAL A 24 28.10 19.47 27.92
C VAL A 24 26.86 20.37 28.12
N TYR A 25 26.77 21.52 27.43
CA TYR A 25 25.56 22.37 27.48
C TYR A 25 24.31 21.67 26.97
N ARG A 26 24.43 20.79 25.96
CA ARG A 26 23.30 19.98 25.47
C ARG A 26 22.77 19.03 26.54
N TRP A 27 23.66 18.42 27.32
CA TRP A 27 23.27 17.53 28.41
C TRP A 27 22.75 18.27 29.63
N LEU A 28 23.34 19.41 30.00
CA LEU A 28 22.80 20.28 31.04
C LEU A 28 21.37 20.75 30.73
N ARG A 29 21.09 21.17 29.48
CA ARG A 29 19.74 21.55 29.05
C ARG A 29 18.73 20.40 29.03
N ARG A 30 19.20 19.16 28.97
CA ARG A 30 18.33 17.98 28.97
C ARG A 30 18.06 17.45 30.37
N TYR A 31 18.96 17.67 31.31
CA TYR A 31 18.92 17.09 32.64
C TYR A 31 17.90 17.82 33.53
N ASP A 32 16.93 17.07 34.05
CA ASP A 32 15.88 17.55 34.97
C ASP A 32 16.06 17.03 36.41
N GLY A 33 17.19 16.37 36.70
CA GLY A 33 17.44 15.68 37.97
C GLY A 33 17.30 14.16 37.89
N SER A 34 16.64 13.63 36.85
CA SER A 34 16.47 12.19 36.63
C SER A 34 17.49 11.61 35.63
N LEU A 35 17.86 10.33 35.78
CA LEU A 35 18.64 9.61 34.76
C LEU A 35 17.86 9.45 33.44
N GLU A 36 16.54 9.40 33.52
CA GLU A 36 15.61 9.28 32.40
C GLU A 36 15.77 10.40 31.38
N SER A 37 15.97 11.61 31.87
CA SER A 37 16.17 12.80 31.04
C SER A 37 17.42 12.73 30.14
N LEU A 38 18.38 11.88 30.50
CA LEU A 38 19.61 11.63 29.75
C LEU A 38 19.46 10.54 28.69
N ARG A 39 18.30 9.88 28.59
CA ARG A 39 18.06 8.89 27.53
C ARG A 39 18.12 9.51 26.14
N ASN A 40 18.53 8.70 25.17
CA ASN A 40 18.53 9.10 23.77
C ASN A 40 17.09 9.36 23.29
N LYS A 41 16.79 10.60 22.93
CA LYS A 41 15.53 10.97 22.28
C LYS A 41 15.51 10.52 20.83
N SER A 42 14.32 10.24 20.31
CA SER A 42 14.13 9.88 18.90
C SER A 42 14.77 10.92 17.97
N ARG A 43 15.56 10.43 17.00
CA ARG A 43 16.17 11.23 15.94
C ARG A 43 15.28 11.35 14.70
N ARG A 44 14.06 10.78 14.76
CA ARG A 44 13.15 10.75 13.62
C ARG A 44 12.65 12.17 13.32
N PRO A 45 12.59 12.58 12.04
CA PRO A 45 11.98 13.85 11.68
C PRO A 45 10.52 13.89 12.14
N LYS A 46 10.12 15.01 12.75
CA LYS A 46 8.75 15.21 13.25
C LYS A 46 7.74 15.43 12.11
N HIS A 47 8.19 15.98 10.98
CA HIS A 47 7.36 16.35 9.85
C HIS A 47 8.07 16.03 8.54
N HIS A 48 7.28 15.75 7.50
CA HIS A 48 7.75 15.62 6.13
C HIS A 48 6.98 16.61 5.25
N PRO A 49 7.64 17.39 4.37
CA PRO A 49 7.00 18.47 3.60
C PRO A 49 5.83 17.98 2.71
N LYS A 50 5.89 16.72 2.25
CA LYS A 50 4.82 16.08 1.47
C LYS A 50 3.92 15.16 2.32
N ALA A 51 3.89 15.32 3.63
CA ALA A 51 2.94 14.61 4.47
C ALA A 51 1.52 15.02 4.10
N HIS A 52 0.59 14.05 4.13
CA HIS A 52 -0.83 14.33 3.99
C HIS A 52 -1.28 15.27 5.10
N THR A 53 -2.03 16.30 4.71
CA THR A 53 -2.64 17.24 5.64
C THR A 53 -3.85 16.61 6.33
N ALA A 54 -4.28 17.20 7.45
CA ALA A 54 -5.48 16.77 8.16
C ALA A 54 -6.73 16.84 7.26
N ALA A 55 -6.83 17.86 6.40
CA ALA A 55 -7.92 18.01 5.43
C ALA A 55 -7.95 16.87 4.40
N GLU A 56 -6.79 16.47 3.87
CA GLU A 56 -6.70 15.34 2.94
C GLU A 56 -7.09 14.02 3.61
N LEU A 57 -6.65 13.80 4.85
CA LEU A 57 -7.01 12.60 5.61
C LEU A 57 -8.51 12.56 5.90
N LYS A 58 -9.12 13.69 6.27
CA LYS A 58 -10.57 13.82 6.46
C LYS A 58 -11.33 13.51 5.17
N LEU A 59 -10.91 14.09 4.04
CA LEU A 59 -11.49 13.81 2.72
C LEU A 59 -11.45 12.31 2.39
N ILE A 60 -10.30 11.66 2.61
CA ILE A 60 -10.13 10.22 2.39
C ILE A 60 -11.10 9.40 3.26
N GLN A 61 -11.20 9.69 4.56
CA GLN A 61 -12.09 8.97 5.47
C GLN A 61 -13.56 9.16 5.10
N ASP A 62 -13.97 10.40 4.85
CA ASP A 62 -15.34 10.73 4.47
C ASP A 62 -15.74 10.09 3.14
N MET A 63 -14.83 10.08 2.16
CA MET A 63 -15.05 9.42 0.89
C MET A 63 -15.14 7.91 1.05
N ARG A 64 -14.29 7.31 1.89
CA ARG A 64 -14.32 5.87 2.13
C ARG A 64 -15.64 5.44 2.75
N ARG A 65 -16.11 6.17 3.75
CA ARG A 65 -17.40 5.91 4.42
C ARG A 65 -18.57 5.87 3.42
N ARG A 66 -18.57 6.76 2.42
CA ARG A 66 -19.59 6.79 1.36
C ARG A 66 -19.35 5.80 0.22
N ASN A 67 -18.16 5.21 0.12
CA ASN A 67 -17.75 4.30 -0.95
C ASN A 67 -16.98 3.10 -0.36
N PRO A 68 -17.63 2.28 0.47
CA PRO A 68 -16.96 1.21 1.20
C PRO A 68 -16.30 0.20 0.25
N GLU A 69 -16.97 -0.14 -0.85
CA GLU A 69 -16.55 -1.18 -1.79
C GLU A 69 -15.59 -0.70 -2.89
N ALA A 70 -15.39 0.61 -3.00
CA ALA A 70 -14.58 1.15 -4.10
C ALA A 70 -13.13 0.66 -4.03
N GLY A 71 -12.71 -0.11 -5.03
CA GLY A 71 -11.32 -0.52 -5.21
C GLY A 71 -10.36 0.68 -5.31
N LEU A 72 -9.06 0.45 -5.13
CA LEU A 72 -8.05 1.51 -5.03
C LEU A 72 -8.11 2.52 -6.19
N VAL A 73 -8.17 2.03 -7.44
CA VAL A 73 -8.15 2.86 -8.64
C VAL A 73 -9.41 3.73 -8.73
N VAL A 74 -10.59 3.10 -8.63
CA VAL A 74 -11.88 3.81 -8.64
C VAL A 74 -11.95 4.84 -7.53
N PHE A 75 -11.50 4.48 -6.33
CA PHE A 75 -11.47 5.37 -5.19
C PHE A 75 -10.53 6.57 -5.41
N TRP A 76 -9.34 6.34 -5.99
CA TRP A 76 -8.41 7.40 -6.34
C TRP A 76 -9.00 8.36 -7.36
N VAL A 77 -9.66 7.86 -8.42
CA VAL A 77 -10.34 8.70 -9.42
C VAL A 77 -11.42 9.57 -8.79
N LYS A 78 -12.26 8.99 -7.92
CA LYS A 78 -13.29 9.74 -7.17
C LYS A 78 -12.68 10.83 -6.26
N LEU A 79 -11.51 10.57 -5.67
CA LEU A 79 -10.77 11.58 -4.91
C LEU A 79 -10.21 12.69 -5.80
N ARG A 80 -9.63 12.34 -6.97
CA ARG A 80 -9.12 13.30 -7.96
C ARG A 80 -10.20 14.28 -8.40
N GLN A 81 -11.42 13.79 -8.66
CA GLN A 81 -12.58 14.60 -9.01
C GLN A 81 -12.97 15.60 -7.90
N ARG A 82 -12.57 15.37 -6.65
CA ARG A 82 -12.79 16.27 -5.51
C ARG A 82 -11.54 17.08 -5.11
N GLY A 83 -10.59 17.25 -6.04
CA GLY A 83 -9.41 18.09 -5.83
C GLY A 83 -8.24 17.40 -5.12
N TYR A 84 -8.28 16.08 -4.90
CA TYR A 84 -7.13 15.36 -4.35
C TYR A 84 -5.97 15.36 -5.35
N SER A 85 -4.76 15.75 -4.93
CA SER A 85 -3.63 15.95 -5.85
C SER A 85 -2.59 14.83 -5.83
N ARG A 86 -2.60 13.94 -4.84
CA ARG A 86 -1.51 12.97 -4.62
C ARG A 86 -1.57 11.77 -5.58
N SER A 87 -0.41 11.13 -5.75
CA SER A 87 -0.27 9.91 -6.54
C SER A 87 -1.09 8.75 -5.96
N ILE A 88 -1.44 7.79 -6.83
CA ILE A 88 -2.13 6.56 -6.43
C ILE A 88 -1.31 5.74 -5.42
N THR A 89 0.00 5.69 -5.59
CA THR A 89 0.93 5.01 -4.67
C THR A 89 0.97 5.69 -3.30
N GLY A 90 0.96 7.02 -3.27
CA GLY A 90 0.89 7.81 -2.03
C GLY A 90 -0.43 7.61 -1.29
N LEU A 91 -1.54 7.52 -2.03
CA LEU A 91 -2.84 7.15 -1.48
C LEU A 91 -2.81 5.74 -0.87
N TYR A 92 -2.31 4.74 -1.60
CA TYR A 92 -2.22 3.36 -1.12
C TYR A 92 -1.43 3.24 0.20
N ARG A 93 -0.23 3.85 0.26
CA ARG A 93 0.58 3.87 1.49
C ARG A 93 -0.15 4.54 2.64
N THR A 94 -0.88 5.61 2.36
CA THR A 94 -1.67 6.33 3.36
C THR A 94 -2.81 5.49 3.88
N LEU A 95 -3.60 4.88 2.98
CA LEU A 95 -4.71 3.98 3.33
C LEU A 95 -4.25 2.82 4.21
N LYS A 96 -3.13 2.17 3.86
CA LYS A 96 -2.51 1.13 4.71
C LYS A 96 -2.12 1.67 6.09
N ARG A 97 -1.47 2.83 6.15
CA ARG A 97 -1.04 3.44 7.41
C ARG A 97 -2.19 3.80 8.34
N ILE A 98 -3.34 4.25 7.80
CA ILE A 98 -4.51 4.62 8.60
C ILE A 98 -5.51 3.46 8.79
N GLY A 99 -5.20 2.25 8.30
CA GLY A 99 -6.06 1.07 8.45
C GLY A 99 -7.37 1.13 7.65
N VAL A 100 -7.42 1.92 6.58
CA VAL A 100 -8.64 2.11 5.79
C VAL A 100 -8.60 1.22 4.55
N THR A 101 -9.32 0.10 4.60
CA THR A 101 -9.40 -0.89 3.52
C THR A 101 -10.77 -0.86 2.83
N PRO A 102 -10.84 -1.24 1.54
CA PRO A 102 -12.13 -1.44 0.88
C PRO A 102 -12.82 -2.69 1.43
N VAL A 103 -14.14 -2.62 1.56
CA VAL A 103 -14.98 -3.78 1.82
C VAL A 103 -15.08 -4.58 0.53
N LYS A 104 -14.73 -5.87 0.56
CA LYS A 104 -14.87 -6.72 -0.62
C LYS A 104 -16.29 -7.26 -0.67
N PRO A 105 -17.08 -6.97 -1.72
CA PRO A 105 -18.35 -7.66 -1.90
C PRO A 105 -18.09 -9.16 -2.12
N PRO A 106 -19.03 -10.03 -1.71
CA PRO A 106 -18.92 -11.46 -2.00
C PRO A 106 -18.89 -11.66 -3.52
N ASN A 107 -18.01 -12.54 -3.99
CA ASN A 107 -18.04 -12.94 -5.40
C ASN A 107 -19.41 -13.57 -5.69
N PRO A 108 -20.06 -13.24 -6.82
CA PRO A 108 -21.32 -13.87 -7.17
C PRO A 108 -21.10 -15.39 -7.24
N LYS A 109 -21.95 -16.14 -6.53
CA LYS A 109 -21.89 -17.59 -6.55
C LYS A 109 -22.27 -18.06 -7.95
N TYR A 110 -21.48 -18.99 -8.51
CA TYR A 110 -21.83 -19.58 -9.79
C TYR A 110 -23.17 -20.31 -9.67
N VAL A 111 -24.12 -19.94 -10.53
CA VAL A 111 -25.36 -20.67 -10.71
C VAL A 111 -25.15 -21.61 -11.89
N PRO A 112 -25.09 -22.94 -11.68
CA PRO A 112 -24.93 -23.88 -12.79
C PRO A 112 -26.12 -23.78 -13.72
N LYS A 113 -25.84 -23.79 -15.03
CA LYS A 113 -26.88 -23.94 -16.03
C LYS A 113 -27.56 -25.31 -15.82
N PRO A 114 -28.89 -25.40 -15.91
CA PRO A 114 -29.58 -26.69 -15.84
C PRO A 114 -28.99 -27.64 -16.88
N TYR A 115 -28.53 -28.81 -16.43
CA TYR A 115 -28.10 -29.86 -17.35
C TYR A 115 -29.32 -30.61 -17.82
N GLU A 116 -29.63 -30.48 -19.11
CA GLU A 116 -30.70 -31.26 -19.71
C GLU A 116 -30.18 -32.69 -19.99
N GLN A 117 -30.83 -33.65 -19.34
CA GLN A 117 -30.45 -35.06 -19.37
C GLN A 117 -30.86 -35.71 -20.70
N MET A 118 -30.03 -36.64 -21.18
CA MET A 118 -30.33 -37.46 -22.35
C MET A 118 -31.30 -38.59 -21.99
N LEU A 119 -32.30 -38.81 -22.85
CA LEU A 119 -33.25 -39.92 -22.85
C LEU A 119 -32.68 -41.19 -23.47
N TYR A 120 -31.75 -41.08 -24.44
CA TYR A 120 -31.11 -42.23 -25.09
C TYR A 120 -29.65 -41.94 -25.50
N PRO A 121 -28.79 -42.97 -25.62
CA PRO A 121 -27.41 -42.81 -26.10
C PRO A 121 -27.36 -42.17 -27.50
N GLY A 122 -26.50 -41.17 -27.68
CA GLY A 122 -26.35 -40.45 -28.96
C GLY A 122 -27.29 -39.25 -29.15
N GLN A 123 -28.23 -38.99 -28.23
CA GLN A 123 -29.08 -37.79 -28.28
C GLN A 123 -28.29 -36.47 -28.19
N ARG A 124 -27.13 -36.49 -27.52
CA ARG A 124 -26.16 -35.39 -27.50
C ARG A 124 -24.77 -35.96 -27.72
N ILE A 125 -23.96 -35.22 -28.46
CA ILE A 125 -22.56 -35.51 -28.73
C ILE A 125 -21.73 -34.31 -28.27
N GLN A 126 -20.55 -34.58 -27.71
CA GLN A 126 -19.63 -33.53 -27.30
C GLN A 126 -18.73 -33.20 -28.49
N ILE A 127 -18.89 -32.03 -29.08
CA ILE A 127 -17.98 -31.57 -30.13
C ILE A 127 -16.76 -30.92 -29.46
N ASP A 128 -15.63 -31.59 -29.52
CA ASP A 128 -14.34 -31.01 -29.19
C ASP A 128 -13.81 -30.22 -30.40
N VAL A 129 -13.34 -29.00 -30.13
CA VAL A 129 -12.86 -28.08 -31.17
C VAL A 129 -11.40 -27.75 -30.89
N LYS A 130 -10.53 -28.14 -31.82
CA LYS A 130 -9.09 -27.87 -31.74
C LYS A 130 -8.68 -26.84 -32.79
N PHE A 131 -7.94 -25.83 -32.37
CA PHE A 131 -7.34 -24.87 -33.30
C PHE A 131 -6.17 -25.53 -34.04
N VAL A 132 -6.15 -25.43 -35.37
CA VAL A 132 -5.04 -25.97 -36.17
C VAL A 132 -3.89 -24.95 -36.16
N PRO A 133 -2.69 -25.33 -35.67
CA PRO A 133 -1.55 -24.43 -35.63
C PRO A 133 -1.18 -23.90 -37.02
N SER A 134 -0.78 -22.64 -37.09
CA SER A 134 -0.38 -22.00 -38.36
C SER A 134 0.79 -22.68 -39.05
N ALA A 135 1.65 -23.37 -38.30
CA ALA A 135 2.75 -24.16 -38.85
C ALA A 135 2.27 -25.30 -39.77
N CYS A 136 1.05 -25.80 -39.56
CA CYS A 136 0.45 -26.85 -40.37
C CYS A 136 -0.25 -26.31 -41.62
N LEU A 137 -0.37 -24.98 -41.78
CA LEU A 137 -1.13 -24.33 -42.86
C LEU A 137 -0.19 -23.84 -43.96
N THR A 138 0.00 -24.68 -44.99
CA THR A 138 0.87 -24.41 -46.15
C THR A 138 0.06 -24.19 -47.44
N GLY A 139 0.72 -23.71 -48.50
CA GLY A 139 0.06 -23.45 -49.79
C GLY A 139 -1.10 -22.46 -49.69
N GLU A 140 -2.23 -22.78 -50.32
CA GLU A 140 -3.45 -21.96 -50.34
C GLU A 140 -4.14 -21.81 -48.97
N ALA A 141 -3.73 -22.62 -47.98
CA ALA A 141 -4.20 -22.53 -46.59
C ALA A 141 -3.40 -21.52 -45.76
N LYS A 142 -2.25 -21.03 -46.25
CA LYS A 142 -1.39 -20.09 -45.53
C LYS A 142 -2.13 -18.76 -45.31
N GLY A 143 -2.15 -18.30 -44.06
CA GLY A 143 -2.85 -17.06 -43.66
C GLY A 143 -4.34 -17.23 -43.34
N LYS A 144 -4.90 -18.44 -43.50
CA LYS A 144 -6.26 -18.77 -43.06
C LYS A 144 -6.24 -19.35 -41.62
N ARG A 145 -7.41 -19.45 -40.98
CA ARG A 145 -7.57 -20.08 -39.66
C ARG A 145 -8.48 -21.31 -39.79
N PHE A 146 -7.96 -22.48 -39.44
CA PHE A 146 -8.71 -23.74 -39.47
C PHE A 146 -8.95 -24.26 -38.05
N TYR A 147 -10.05 -25.00 -37.90
CA TYR A 147 -10.46 -25.67 -36.67
C TYR A 147 -10.84 -27.11 -37.01
N GLN A 148 -10.35 -28.04 -36.20
CA GLN A 148 -10.76 -29.44 -36.27
C GLN A 148 -11.92 -29.65 -35.30
N TYR A 149 -13.02 -30.19 -35.82
CA TYR A 149 -14.19 -30.56 -35.02
C TYR A 149 -14.22 -32.09 -34.91
N THR A 150 -14.26 -32.62 -33.70
CA THR A 150 -14.40 -34.05 -33.41
C THR A 150 -15.56 -34.26 -32.46
N ALA A 151 -16.45 -35.19 -32.77
CA ALA A 151 -17.64 -35.50 -31.96
C ALA A 151 -17.54 -36.89 -31.33
#